data_AF-A0A925XJ73-F1
#
_entry.id   AF-A0A925XJ73-F1
#
_cell.length_a   1.000
_cell.length_b   1.000
_cell.length_c   1.000
_cell.angle_alpha   90.00
_cell.angle_beta   90.00
_cell.angle_gamma   90.00
#
_symmetry.space_group_name_H-M   'P 1'
#
loop_
_entity.id
_entity.type
_entity.pdbx_description
1 polymer ?
#
loop_
_entity_poly.entity_id
_entity_poly.type
_entity_poly.pdbx_seq_one_letter_code
_entity_poly.pdbx_strand_id
1 'polypeptide(L)'
;MRKLGNRYNCICNPEIMTAFVYALNDADYRVRREAADEIGDQVRRHCCCCPEVVTALTCALGDCDRGVVRQAEQALRLCGYDVVNGCCDNGCTTACNSGCTNGCAPAGGAAPAMMPATEPAAPAPVPPEEKKASRQGGLSRLLGMLD
;
A
#
# COMPACT_ATOMS: atom_id res chain seq x y z
N MET A 1 -0.90 -8.34 -4.95
CA MET A 1 -0.31 -8.42 -3.60
C MET A 1 0.32 -9.76 -3.26
N ARG A 2 -0.34 -10.91 -3.41
CA ARG A 2 0.21 -12.27 -3.10
C ARG A 2 1.65 -12.60 -3.50
N LYS A 3 2.16 -12.02 -4.60
CA LYS A 3 3.54 -12.28 -5.05
C LYS A 3 4.59 -11.62 -4.15
N LEU A 4 4.23 -10.56 -3.42
CA LEU A 4 5.17 -9.80 -2.61
C LEU A 4 5.47 -10.52 -1.30
N GLY A 5 4.45 -10.82 -0.49
CA GLY A 5 4.70 -11.41 0.84
C GLY A 5 5.02 -12.91 0.87
N ASN A 6 4.89 -13.61 -0.28
CA ASN A 6 5.45 -14.95 -0.45
C ASN A 6 6.94 -14.95 -0.81
N ARG A 7 7.47 -13.86 -1.38
CA ARG A 7 8.87 -13.78 -1.83
C ARG A 7 9.75 -12.93 -0.93
N TYR A 8 9.15 -12.00 -0.22
CA TYR A 8 9.83 -11.06 0.66
C TYR A 8 9.16 -11.07 2.02
N ASN A 9 9.97 -10.94 3.07
CA ASN A 9 9.50 -10.86 4.45
C ASN A 9 9.97 -9.56 5.11
N CYS A 10 9.26 -9.16 6.15
CA CYS A 10 9.48 -7.93 6.90
C CYS A 10 10.81 -7.88 7.69
N ILE A 11 11.49 -9.01 7.90
CA ILE A 11 12.79 -9.05 8.58
C ILE A 11 13.90 -8.62 7.63
N CYS A 12 13.91 -9.16 6.41
CA CYS A 12 14.95 -8.88 5.43
C CYS A 12 14.61 -7.71 4.50
N ASN A 13 13.33 -7.33 4.41
CA ASN A 13 12.83 -6.29 3.51
C ASN A 13 11.75 -5.49 4.25
N PRO A 14 12.11 -4.62 5.20
CA PRO A 14 11.13 -3.90 6.01
C PRO A 14 10.15 -3.04 5.18
N GLU A 15 10.57 -2.59 3.99
CA GLU A 15 9.77 -1.78 3.06
C GLU A 15 8.51 -2.51 2.58
N ILE A 16 8.47 -3.85 2.66
CA ILE A 16 7.28 -4.61 2.27
C ILE A 16 6.10 -4.35 3.21
N MET A 17 6.36 -4.13 4.51
CA MET A 17 5.31 -3.75 5.45
C MET A 17 4.78 -2.36 5.12
N THR A 18 5.68 -1.41 4.78
CA THR A 18 5.28 -0.08 4.32
C THR A 18 4.38 -0.16 3.09
N ALA A 19 4.73 -1.00 2.11
CA ALA A 19 3.91 -1.20 0.91
C ALA A 19 2.50 -1.76 1.23
N PHE A 20 2.40 -2.72 2.16
CA PHE A 20 1.09 -3.22 2.59
C PHE A 20 0.29 -2.17 3.35
N VAL A 21 0.93 -1.40 4.24
CA VAL A 21 0.27 -0.29 4.96
C VAL A 21 -0.27 0.75 3.99
N TYR A 22 0.48 1.13 2.96
CA TYR A 22 -0.04 2.02 1.92
C TYR A 22 -1.26 1.43 1.19
N ALA A 23 -1.20 0.14 0.86
CA ALA A 23 -2.27 -0.53 0.14
C ALA A 23 -3.56 -0.75 0.94
N LEU A 24 -3.53 -0.60 2.26
CA LEU A 24 -4.75 -0.50 3.07
C LEU A 24 -5.62 0.71 2.71
N ASN A 25 -5.11 1.67 1.93
CA ASN A 25 -5.86 2.84 1.46
C ASN A 25 -6.21 2.78 -0.04
N ASP A 26 -6.00 1.63 -0.70
CA ASP A 26 -6.32 1.47 -2.12
C ASP A 26 -7.83 1.62 -2.39
N ALA A 27 -8.20 2.14 -3.56
CA ALA A 27 -9.60 2.29 -3.93
C ALA A 27 -10.31 0.93 -4.09
N ASP A 28 -9.59 -0.10 -4.54
CA ASP A 28 -10.13 -1.46 -4.70
C ASP A 28 -10.09 -2.21 -3.36
N TYR A 29 -11.27 -2.58 -2.86
CA TYR A 29 -11.42 -3.36 -1.63
C TYR A 29 -10.66 -4.70 -1.68
N ARG A 30 -10.46 -5.29 -2.87
CA ARG A 30 -9.70 -6.53 -3.03
C ARG A 30 -8.23 -6.32 -2.70
N VAL A 31 -7.67 -5.16 -3.06
CA VAL A 31 -6.28 -4.79 -2.75
C VAL A 31 -6.14 -4.53 -1.26
N ARG A 32 -7.04 -3.74 -0.66
CA ARG A 32 -7.06 -3.48 0.78
C ARG A 32 -7.16 -4.77 1.60
N ARG A 33 -8.06 -5.67 1.20
CA ARG A 33 -8.28 -6.95 1.88
C ARG A 33 -7.05 -7.83 1.81
N GLU A 34 -6.44 -7.92 0.64
CA GLU A 34 -5.22 -8.71 0.46
C GLU A 34 -4.04 -8.10 1.22
N ALA A 35 -3.98 -6.78 1.36
CA ALA A 35 -2.98 -6.11 2.18
C ALA A 35 -3.14 -6.45 3.68
N ALA A 36 -4.37 -6.40 4.21
CA ALA A 36 -4.64 -6.79 5.59
C ALA A 36 -4.33 -8.28 5.85
N ASP A 37 -4.68 -9.16 4.91
CA ASP A 37 -4.37 -10.59 4.97
C ASP A 37 -2.85 -10.84 5.02
N GLU A 38 -2.11 -10.21 4.11
CA GLU A 38 -0.65 -10.37 4.03
C GLU A 38 0.07 -9.76 5.24
N ILE A 39 -0.41 -8.63 5.79
CA ILE A 39 0.09 -8.09 7.07
C ILE A 39 -0.07 -9.15 8.17
N GLY A 40 -1.25 -9.79 8.27
CA GLY A 40 -1.49 -10.87 9.23
C GLY A 40 -0.53 -12.05 9.03
N ASP A 41 -0.26 -12.44 7.79
CA ASP A 41 0.68 -13.51 7.47
C ASP A 41 2.13 -13.17 7.82
N GLN A 42 2.57 -11.93 7.61
CA GLN A 42 3.89 -11.46 8.03
C GLN A 42 4.02 -11.46 9.55
N VAL A 43 3.02 -10.94 10.26
CA VAL A 43 2.99 -10.93 11.73
C VAL A 43 3.05 -12.35 12.29
N ARG A 44 2.21 -13.26 11.76
CA ARG A 44 2.15 -14.66 12.24
C ARG A 44 3.49 -15.39 12.10
N ARG A 45 4.23 -15.10 11.03
CA ARG A 45 5.50 -15.79 10.72
C ARG A 45 6.73 -15.12 11.34
N HIS A 46 6.69 -13.80 11.55
CA HIS A 46 7.89 -13.01 11.79
C HIS A 46 7.76 -11.97 12.92
N CYS A 47 6.61 -11.86 13.59
CA CYS A 47 6.37 -10.94 14.72
C CYS A 47 6.64 -9.45 14.39
N CYS A 48 6.25 -9.00 13.19
CA CYS A 48 6.51 -7.64 12.70
C CYS A 48 5.42 -6.61 13.09
N CYS A 49 4.92 -6.66 14.33
CA CYS A 49 3.93 -5.70 14.82
C CYS A 49 4.60 -4.43 15.33
N CYS A 50 4.64 -3.40 14.48
CA CYS A 50 5.02 -2.05 14.90
C CYS A 50 3.78 -1.16 15.11
N PRO A 51 3.91 -0.06 15.88
CA PRO A 51 2.79 0.85 16.15
C PRO A 51 2.10 1.38 14.88
N GLU A 52 2.84 1.62 13.80
CA GLU A 52 2.31 2.10 12.51
C GLU A 52 1.40 1.05 11.86
N VAL A 53 1.78 -0.23 11.93
CA VAL A 53 0.96 -1.34 11.42
C VAL A 53 -0.32 -1.47 12.22
N VAL A 54 -0.23 -1.42 13.55
CA VAL A 54 -1.40 -1.47 14.44
C VAL A 54 -2.34 -0.30 14.15
N THR A 55 -1.80 0.90 13.98
CA THR A 55 -2.59 2.10 13.67
C THR A 55 -3.32 1.95 12.33
N ALA A 56 -2.60 1.51 11.29
CA ALA A 56 -3.19 1.30 9.96
C ALA A 56 -4.27 0.21 9.96
N LEU A 57 -4.04 -0.91 10.66
CA LEU A 57 -5.05 -1.96 10.83
C LEU A 57 -6.26 -1.48 11.63
N THR A 58 -6.05 -0.65 12.65
CA THR A 58 -7.13 -0.04 13.43
C THR A 58 -7.99 0.87 12.55
N CYS A 59 -7.38 1.67 11.68
CA CYS A 59 -8.12 2.44 10.69
C CYS A 59 -8.92 1.54 9.73
N ALA A 60 -8.35 0.40 9.32
CA ALA A 60 -9.03 -0.57 8.46
C ALA A 60 -10.24 -1.27 9.12
N LEU A 61 -10.43 -1.16 10.44
CA LEU A 61 -11.67 -1.62 11.10
C LEU A 61 -12.89 -0.77 10.72
N GLY A 62 -12.68 0.46 10.24
CA GLY A 62 -13.72 1.34 9.72
C GLY A 62 -14.05 1.13 8.24
N ASP A 63 -13.46 0.13 7.58
CA ASP A 63 -13.66 -0.10 6.14
C ASP A 63 -15.11 -0.50 5.81
N CYS A 64 -15.57 -0.10 4.63
CA CYS A 64 -16.91 -0.45 4.14
C CYS A 64 -17.01 -1.92 3.71
N ASP A 65 -15.89 -2.56 3.34
CA ASP A 65 -15.86 -3.97 2.98
C ASP A 65 -15.61 -4.85 4.21
N ARG A 66 -16.57 -5.74 4.50
CA ARG A 66 -16.48 -6.67 5.64
C ARG A 66 -15.31 -7.66 5.54
N GLY A 67 -14.84 -7.96 4.33
CA GLY A 67 -13.67 -8.79 4.12
C GLY A 67 -12.39 -8.10 4.60
N VAL A 68 -12.24 -6.80 4.32
CA VAL A 68 -11.13 -5.99 4.84
C VAL A 68 -11.18 -5.95 6.37
N VAL A 69 -12.33 -5.60 6.94
CA VAL A 69 -12.52 -5.52 8.41
C VAL A 69 -12.15 -6.84 9.08
N ARG A 70 -12.65 -7.98 8.57
CA ARG A 70 -12.33 -9.30 9.12
C ARG A 70 -10.83 -9.60 9.13
N GLN A 71 -10.13 -9.28 8.04
CA GLN A 71 -8.68 -9.50 7.98
C GLN A 71 -7.92 -8.55 8.90
N ALA A 72 -8.36 -7.30 9.01
CA ALA A 72 -7.77 -6.34 9.94
C ALA A 72 -7.93 -6.79 11.40
N GLU A 73 -9.12 -7.25 11.80
CA GLU A 73 -9.34 -7.83 13.13
C GLU A 73 -8.41 -9.01 13.40
N GLN A 74 -8.29 -9.92 12.43
CA GLN A 74 -7.44 -11.11 12.59
C GLN A 74 -5.96 -10.73 12.73
N ALA A 75 -5.49 -9.77 11.94
CA ALA A 75 -4.12 -9.26 12.02
C ALA A 75 -3.86 -8.55 13.37
N LEU A 76 -4.81 -7.78 13.88
CA LEU A 76 -4.72 -7.13 15.20
C LEU A 76 -4.66 -8.15 16.33
N ARG A 77 -5.47 -9.21 16.29
CA ARG A 77 -5.40 -10.31 17.26
C ARG A 77 -4.02 -10.99 17.26
N LEU A 78 -3.42 -11.16 16.08
CA LEU A 78 -2.06 -11.70 15.96
C LEU A 78 -1.00 -10.76 16.55
N CYS A 79 -1.25 -9.45 16.56
CA CYS A 79 -0.45 -8.47 17.28
C CYS A 79 -0.75 -8.38 18.79
N GLY A 80 -1.67 -9.21 19.31
CA GLY A 80 -2.06 -9.20 20.73
C GLY A 80 -3.12 -8.18 21.11
N TYR A 81 -3.84 -7.61 20.13
CA TYR A 81 -4.95 -6.69 20.36
C TYR A 81 -6.28 -7.41 20.22
N ASP A 82 -7.09 -7.38 21.29
CA ASP A 82 -8.46 -7.86 21.24
C ASP A 82 -9.39 -6.78 20.70
N VAL A 83 -9.87 -6.98 19.48
CA VAL A 83 -10.92 -6.13 18.91
C VAL A 83 -12.26 -6.51 19.53
N VAL A 84 -12.68 -5.74 20.53
CA VAL A 84 -14.01 -5.88 21.13
C VAL A 84 -15.01 -5.19 20.22
N ASN A 85 -15.79 -5.99 19.49
CA ASN A 85 -16.99 -5.49 18.85
C ASN A 85 -17.98 -5.14 19.96
N GLY A 86 -18.09 -3.85 20.29
CA GLY A 86 -19.07 -3.37 21.27
C GLY A 86 -20.45 -3.85 20.83
N CYS A 87 -21.04 -4.74 21.63
CA CYS A 87 -22.39 -5.23 21.38
C CYS A 87 -23.35 -4.03 21.38
N CYS A 88 -23.86 -3.66 20.21
CA CYS A 88 -25.08 -2.88 20.09
C CYS A 88 -26.34 -3.76 20.26
N ASP A 89 -26.19 -5.00 20.73
CA ASP A 89 -27.28 -5.93 20.96
C ASP A 89 -27.66 -5.92 22.45
N ASN A 90 -28.77 -5.21 22.72
CA ASN A 90 -29.50 -5.00 23.98
C ASN A 90 -29.27 -3.65 24.69
N GLY A 91 -30.02 -2.63 24.26
CA GLY A 91 -30.49 -1.57 25.17
C GLY A 91 -29.93 -0.16 25.00
N CYS A 92 -29.59 0.30 23.81
CA CYS A 92 -29.32 1.73 23.58
C CYS A 92 -30.64 2.53 23.44
N THR A 93 -31.28 2.91 24.55
CA THR A 93 -32.49 3.77 24.53
C THR A 93 -32.31 5.19 25.07
N THR A 94 -31.10 5.64 25.45
CA THR A 94 -31.00 7.01 26.03
C THR A 94 -29.80 7.87 25.62
N ALA A 95 -28.80 7.42 24.85
CA ALA A 95 -27.69 8.34 24.48
C ALA A 95 -26.88 7.99 23.22
N CYS A 96 -27.47 7.38 22.19
CA CYS A 96 -26.79 7.29 20.89
C CYS A 96 -27.28 8.40 19.95
N ASN A 97 -27.05 9.65 20.32
CA ASN A 97 -27.44 10.80 19.49
C ASN A 97 -26.27 11.73 19.11
N SER A 98 -25.01 11.29 19.26
CA SER A 98 -23.85 12.13 18.87
C SER A 98 -22.58 11.36 18.45
N GLY A 99 -22.66 10.10 18.02
CA GLY A 99 -21.42 9.34 17.73
C GLY A 99 -21.45 8.25 16.68
N CYS A 100 -22.61 7.88 16.13
CA CYS A 100 -22.70 6.90 15.05
C CYS A 100 -22.97 7.58 13.70
N THR A 101 -22.23 8.65 13.41
CA THR A 101 -22.17 9.14 12.03
C THR A 101 -21.18 8.27 11.28
N ASN A 102 -21.74 7.37 10.46
CA ASN A 102 -21.17 6.87 9.22
C ASN A 102 -19.82 7.49 8.86
N GLY A 103 -18.72 6.86 9.27
CA GLY A 103 -17.38 7.08 8.71
C GLY A 103 -17.25 6.45 7.33
N CYS A 104 -18.28 6.57 6.50
CA CYS A 104 -18.19 6.27 5.07
C CYS A 104 -17.80 7.57 4.38
N ALA A 105 -16.52 7.93 4.44
CA ALA A 105 -15.95 8.84 3.46
C ALA A 105 -15.44 7.98 2.29
N PRO A 106 -15.88 8.21 1.04
CA PRO A 106 -15.17 7.62 -0.08
C PRO A 106 -13.75 8.21 -0.06
N ALA A 107 -12.74 7.38 -0.20
CA ALA A 107 -11.38 7.82 -0.50
C ALA A 107 -11.37 8.46 -1.90
N GLY A 108 -11.93 9.65 -2.00
CA GLY A 108 -11.67 10.61 -3.05
C GLY A 108 -10.39 11.33 -2.69
N GLY A 109 -9.31 10.98 -3.40
CA GLY A 109 -8.08 11.75 -3.57
C GLY A 109 -7.62 12.65 -2.43
N ALA A 110 -6.71 12.14 -1.61
CA ALA A 110 -5.73 13.00 -0.93
C ALA A 110 -4.37 12.29 -1.00
N ALA A 111 -3.56 12.70 -1.97
CA ALA A 111 -2.14 12.40 -2.00
C ALA A 111 -1.52 12.81 -0.64
N PRO A 112 -0.56 12.05 -0.09
CA PRO A 112 0.16 12.49 1.09
C PRO A 112 0.82 13.83 0.79
N ALA A 113 0.61 14.79 1.70
CA ALA A 113 1.07 16.15 1.59
C ALA A 113 2.55 16.23 1.26
N MET A 114 2.82 16.98 0.19
CA MET A 114 4.13 17.48 -0.22
C MET A 114 4.83 18.13 0.98
N MET A 115 6.08 17.75 1.23
CA MET A 115 7.01 18.52 2.05
C MET A 115 7.12 19.95 1.48
N PRO A 116 7.26 21.00 2.29
CA PRO A 116 7.35 22.36 1.78
C PRO A 116 8.61 22.53 0.92
N ALA A 117 8.39 23.02 -0.31
CA ALA A 117 9.44 23.42 -1.23
C ALA A 117 10.16 24.67 -0.68
N THR A 118 11.43 24.50 -0.33
CA THR A 118 12.37 25.61 -0.18
C THR A 118 12.99 25.87 -1.56
N GLU A 119 12.57 26.95 -2.24
CA GLU A 119 13.28 27.51 -3.41
C GLU A 119 14.50 28.35 -2.96
N PRO A 120 15.40 28.81 -3.86
CA PRO A 120 16.08 28.08 -4.94
C PRO A 120 17.60 28.36 -4.91
N ALA A 121 18.47 27.39 -5.21
CA ALA A 121 19.90 27.68 -5.39
C ALA A 121 20.55 26.80 -6.48
N ALA A 122 20.78 27.47 -7.61
CA ALA A 122 21.79 27.24 -8.65
C ALA A 122 21.80 25.90 -9.44
N PRO A 123 21.81 25.97 -10.79
CA PRO A 123 21.96 24.77 -11.63
C PRO A 123 23.42 24.30 -11.64
N ALA A 124 23.65 23.04 -11.24
CA ALA A 124 24.90 22.34 -11.50
C ALA A 124 24.97 21.89 -13.00
N PRO A 125 26.18 21.78 -13.58
CA PRO A 125 26.36 21.77 -15.03
C PRO A 125 25.97 20.46 -15.69
N VAL A 126 25.46 20.58 -16.91
CA VAL A 126 25.06 19.48 -17.81
C VAL A 126 26.31 18.68 -18.24
N PRO A 127 26.35 17.34 -18.10
CA PRO A 127 27.34 16.52 -18.77
C PRO A 127 27.03 16.40 -20.28
N PRO A 128 28.05 16.33 -21.17
CA PRO A 128 27.83 16.31 -22.61
C PRO A 128 27.22 15.00 -23.10
N GLU A 129 26.23 15.10 -23.98
CA GLU A 129 25.58 13.99 -24.69
C GLU A 129 26.56 13.25 -25.62
N GLU A 130 26.73 11.95 -25.41
CA GLU A 130 27.38 11.06 -26.37
C GLU A 130 26.38 10.60 -27.45
N LYS A 131 26.69 10.92 -28.71
CA LYS A 131 25.95 10.47 -29.89
C LYS A 131 26.16 8.96 -30.10
N LYS A 132 25.11 8.17 -29.91
CA LYS A 132 25.11 6.75 -30.33
C LYS A 132 25.03 6.65 -31.86
N ALA A 133 26.17 6.33 -32.48
CA ALA A 133 26.27 5.94 -33.87
C ALA A 133 25.59 4.57 -34.09
N SER A 134 24.47 4.58 -34.83
CA SER A 134 23.82 3.37 -35.32
C SER A 134 24.66 2.74 -36.43
N ARG A 135 25.34 1.62 -36.14
CA ARG A 135 25.84 0.69 -37.17
C ARG A 135 24.69 -0.20 -37.60
N GLN A 136 24.03 0.14 -38.69
CA GLN A 136 23.07 -0.74 -39.36
C GLN A 136 23.77 -1.59 -40.42
N GLY A 137 23.66 -2.91 -40.25
CA GLY A 137 23.35 -3.83 -41.33
C GLY A 137 24.48 -4.17 -42.29
N GLY A 138 25.35 -5.09 -41.87
CA GLY A 138 26.08 -5.92 -42.81
C GLY A 138 25.16 -6.97 -43.45
N LEU A 139 25.35 -7.16 -44.76
CA LEU A 139 25.10 -8.39 -45.51
C LEU A 139 23.64 -8.74 -45.85
N SER A 140 23.14 -8.22 -46.98
CA SER A 140 22.65 -9.04 -48.11
C SER A 140 21.94 -8.20 -49.15
N ARG A 141 22.54 -8.05 -50.34
CA ARG A 141 21.90 -8.29 -51.64
C ARG A 141 22.87 -8.07 -52.79
N LEU A 142 23.26 -9.20 -53.38
CA LEU A 142 23.86 -9.33 -54.70
C LEU A 142 22.96 -8.75 -55.81
N LEU A 143 23.63 -8.34 -56.91
CA LEU A 143 23.19 -8.17 -58.30
C LEU A 143 22.45 -6.87 -58.71
N GLY A 144 23.08 -6.14 -59.65
CA GLY A 144 22.48 -5.07 -60.47
C GLY A 144 23.47 -3.93 -60.76
N MET A 145 24.35 -4.03 -61.77
CA MET A 145 24.16 -3.59 -63.17
C MET A 145 24.74 -2.18 -63.44
N LEU A 146 25.79 -2.13 -64.31
CA LEU A 146 26.18 -1.11 -65.32
C LEU A 146 26.17 0.39 -64.89
N ASP A 147 27.22 1.21 -65.06
CA ASP A 147 28.31 1.32 -66.03
C ASP A 147 29.59 1.86 -65.33
#